data_AF-A0A2N4XXS1-F1
#
_entry.id   AF-A0A2N4XXS1-F1
#
_cell.length_a   1.000
_cell.length_b   1.000
_cell.length_c   1.000
_cell.angle_alpha   90.00
_cell.angle_beta   90.00
_cell.angle_gamma   90.00
#
_symmetry.space_group_name_H-M   'P 1'
#
loop_
_entity.id
_entity.type
_entity.pdbx_description
1 polymer ?
#
loop_
_entity_poly.entity_id
_entity_poly.type
_entity_poly.pdbx_seq_one_letter_code
_entity_poly.pdbx_strand_id
1 'polypeptide(L)'
;MNNRPSLGFDDDEEVIAPPTPPKKDPVDLSGFQPKTVVRPDKQKVEEAAAKAQFKSREAKAPVAVALPAPTPAKATRRRRTGRSAQLNLKCRPETIEQFYAIADANGWVLGEAFEKAVELLSQENRARKGRG
;
A
#
# COMPACT_ATOMS: atom_id res chain seq x y z
N MET A 1 37.19 -19.89 27.62
CA MET A 1 36.30 -19.44 28.71
C MET A 1 34.97 -19.04 28.08
N ASN A 2 34.05 -20.00 27.89
CA ASN A 2 32.73 -19.71 27.32
C ASN A 2 31.73 -19.52 28.46
N ASN A 3 31.69 -18.31 29.03
CA ASN A 3 30.62 -17.91 29.94
C ASN A 3 29.40 -17.49 29.11
N ARG A 4 28.60 -18.47 28.69
CA ARG A 4 27.23 -18.19 28.22
C ARG A 4 26.31 -18.31 29.44
N PRO A 5 25.60 -17.26 29.87
CA PRO A 5 24.64 -17.35 30.97
C PRO A 5 23.55 -18.37 30.62
N SER A 6 23.28 -19.31 31.54
CA SER A 6 22.14 -20.22 31.43
C SER A 6 20.84 -19.41 31.49
N LEU A 7 19.96 -19.64 30.52
CA LEU A 7 18.68 -18.94 30.36
C LEU A 7 17.56 -19.56 31.20
N GLY A 8 17.87 -20.45 32.15
CA GLY A 8 16.89 -20.99 33.11
C GLY A 8 15.83 -21.89 32.48
N PHE A 9 16.12 -22.55 31.35
CA PHE A 9 15.22 -23.49 30.68
C PHE A 9 15.45 -24.96 31.05
N ASP A 10 16.41 -25.26 31.94
CA ASP A 10 16.75 -26.63 32.35
C ASP A 10 15.89 -27.18 33.50
N ASP A 11 14.96 -26.38 34.06
CA ASP A 11 14.21 -26.73 35.28
C ASP A 11 12.71 -27.04 35.06
N ASP A 12 12.30 -27.32 33.82
CA ASP A 12 10.90 -27.64 33.47
C ASP A 12 10.70 -29.08 32.94
N GLU A 13 11.61 -30.02 33.24
CA GLU A 13 11.44 -31.46 32.91
C GLU A 13 10.87 -32.34 34.04
N GLU A 14 10.27 -31.76 35.08
CA GLU A 14 9.44 -32.52 36.04
C GLU A 14 8.06 -31.89 36.25
N VAL A 15 7.28 -31.74 35.18
CA VAL A 15 5.82 -31.60 35.30
C VAL A 15 5.18 -32.95 35.09
N ILE A 16 4.81 -33.59 36.20
CA ILE A 16 3.93 -34.75 36.29
C ILE A 16 2.77 -34.56 35.30
N ALA A 17 2.74 -35.38 34.24
CA ALA A 17 1.69 -35.32 33.24
C ALA A 17 0.33 -35.61 33.92
N PRO A 18 -0.65 -34.69 33.90
CA PRO A 18 -2.00 -35.00 34.35
C PRO A 18 -2.61 -36.07 33.45
N PRO A 19 -3.56 -36.89 33.95
CA PRO A 19 -4.16 -37.98 33.19
C PRO A 19 -4.78 -37.40 31.90
N THR A 20 -4.25 -37.85 30.77
CA THR A 20 -4.70 -37.40 29.45
C THR A 20 -6.14 -37.91 29.27
N PRO A 21 -7.15 -37.04 29.06
CA PRO A 21 -8.48 -37.52 28.68
C PRO A 21 -8.37 -38.28 27.35
N PRO A 22 -9.22 -39.30 27.12
CA PRO A 22 -9.16 -40.10 25.90
C PRO A 22 -9.19 -39.19 24.69
N LYS A 23 -8.19 -39.31 23.81
CA LYS A 23 -8.13 -38.60 22.54
C LYS A 23 -9.40 -38.97 21.76
N LYS A 24 -10.32 -38.02 21.62
CA LYS A 24 -11.41 -38.12 20.64
C LYS A 24 -10.77 -38.32 19.27
N ASP A 25 -11.40 -39.16 18.44
CA ASP A 25 -10.90 -39.51 17.12
C ASP A 25 -10.51 -38.25 16.33
N PRO A 26 -9.34 -38.24 15.67
CA PRO A 26 -8.78 -37.04 15.05
C PRO A 26 -9.59 -36.52 13.84
N VAL A 27 -10.68 -37.20 13.48
CA VAL A 27 -11.54 -36.90 12.32
C VAL A 27 -13.01 -36.71 12.74
N ASP A 28 -13.32 -36.69 14.03
CA ASP A 28 -14.69 -36.39 14.50
C ASP A 28 -15.01 -34.90 14.33
N LEU A 29 -15.66 -34.58 13.21
CA LEU A 29 -16.12 -33.23 12.88
C LEU A 29 -17.54 -32.94 13.36
N SER A 30 -18.19 -33.87 14.08
CA SER A 30 -19.58 -33.71 14.53
C SER A 30 -19.77 -32.50 15.47
N GLY A 31 -18.72 -32.12 16.19
CA GLY A 31 -18.68 -30.91 17.03
C GLY A 31 -18.38 -29.60 16.28
N PHE A 32 -18.05 -29.64 14.99
CA PHE A 32 -17.80 -28.45 14.17
C PHE A 32 -19.13 -27.86 13.65
N GLN A 33 -19.92 -27.33 14.58
CA GLN A 33 -21.17 -26.63 14.24
C GLN A 33 -20.99 -25.12 14.43
N PRO A 34 -21.61 -24.30 13.57
CA PRO A 34 -21.55 -22.85 13.69
C PRO A 34 -22.20 -22.42 15.01
N LYS A 35 -21.43 -21.78 15.89
CA LYS A 35 -21.98 -21.17 17.10
C LYS A 35 -22.86 -19.99 16.72
N THR A 36 -24.02 -19.88 17.35
CA THR A 36 -24.92 -18.73 17.19
C THR A 36 -24.18 -17.46 17.61
N VAL A 37 -24.04 -16.51 16.69
CA VAL A 37 -23.31 -15.26 16.94
C VAL A 37 -24.18 -14.34 17.79
N VAL A 38 -23.90 -14.29 19.09
CA VAL A 38 -24.45 -13.27 19.98
C VAL A 38 -23.62 -11.99 19.78
N ARG A 39 -24.17 -11.05 19.02
CA ARG A 39 -23.52 -9.74 18.86
C ARG A 39 -23.73 -8.92 20.14
N PRO A 40 -22.66 -8.34 20.72
CA PRO A 40 -22.80 -7.41 21.82
C PRO A 40 -23.56 -6.15 21.38
N ASP A 41 -24.21 -5.51 22.35
CA ASP A 41 -24.91 -4.25 22.14
C ASP A 41 -23.95 -3.17 21.64
N LYS A 42 -24.30 -2.54 20.50
CA LYS A 42 -23.44 -1.57 19.81
C LYS A 42 -23.08 -0.39 20.72
N GLN A 43 -24.01 0.06 21.56
CA GLN A 43 -23.79 1.19 22.46
C GLN A 43 -22.69 0.89 23.49
N LYS A 44 -22.70 -0.33 24.05
CA LYS A 44 -21.67 -0.77 25.00
C LYS A 44 -20.30 -0.92 24.35
N VAL A 45 -20.25 -1.33 23.09
CA VAL A 45 -19.00 -1.44 22.32
C VAL A 45 -18.42 -0.05 22.03
N GLU A 46 -19.26 0.92 21.66
CA GLU A 46 -18.85 2.30 21.42
C GLU A 46 -18.34 2.98 22.70
N GLU A 47 -19.03 2.80 23.84
CA GLU A 47 -18.59 3.29 25.14
C GLU A 47 -17.24 2.68 25.57
N ALA A 48 -17.05 1.38 25.37
CA ALA A 48 -15.79 0.70 25.67
C ALA A 48 -14.65 1.19 24.78
N ALA A 49 -14.90 1.39 23.48
CA ALA A 49 -13.92 1.94 22.54
C ALA A 49 -13.52 3.37 22.91
N ALA A 50 -14.50 4.21 23.30
CA ALA A 50 -14.24 5.58 23.76
C ALA A 50 -13.38 5.61 25.03
N LYS A 51 -13.70 4.76 26.02
CA LYS A 51 -12.89 4.60 27.25
C LYS A 51 -11.47 4.13 26.95
N ALA A 52 -11.31 3.22 25.98
CA ALA A 52 -10.02 2.70 25.54
C ALA A 52 -9.27 3.62 24.55
N GLN A 53 -9.76 4.85 24.30
CA GLN A 53 -9.18 5.79 23.32
C GLN A 53 -9.07 5.22 21.89
N PHE A 54 -9.85 4.19 21.56
CA PHE A 54 -9.89 3.59 20.23
C PHE A 54 -10.80 4.43 19.34
N LYS A 55 -10.23 5.45 18.70
CA LYS A 55 -10.96 6.33 17.77
C LYS A 55 -11.14 5.62 16.43
N SER A 56 -12.39 5.46 15.98
CA SER A 56 -12.68 4.96 14.63
C SER A 56 -12.04 5.90 13.58
N ARG A 57 -11.42 5.29 12.56
CA ARG A 57 -10.86 6.00 11.40
C ARG A 57 -11.85 6.09 10.24
N GLU A 58 -13.07 5.58 10.43
CA GLU A 58 -14.11 5.73 9.43
C GLU A 58 -14.42 7.22 9.23
N ALA A 59 -14.46 7.65 7.97
CA ALA A 59 -14.84 9.01 7.64
C ALA A 59 -16.28 9.23 8.12
N LYS A 60 -16.45 10.08 9.13
CA LYS A 60 -17.77 10.61 9.51
C LYS A 60 -18.43 11.13 8.23
N ALA A 61 -19.64 10.68 7.94
CA ALA A 61 -20.40 11.10 6.76
C ALA A 61 -20.24 12.62 6.55
N PRO A 62 -19.93 13.07 5.32
CA PRO A 62 -19.49 14.43 5.11
C PRO A 62 -20.61 15.39 5.54
N VAL A 63 -20.38 16.10 6.64
CA VAL A 63 -21.08 17.35 6.92
C VAL A 63 -20.78 18.23 5.71
N ALA A 64 -21.83 18.76 5.08
CA ALA A 64 -21.73 19.62 3.90
C ALA A 64 -20.96 20.90 4.26
N VAL A 65 -19.63 20.81 4.25
CA VAL A 65 -18.73 21.96 4.22
C VAL A 65 -18.64 22.37 2.76
N ALA A 66 -18.95 23.64 2.48
CA ALA A 66 -18.85 24.23 1.16
C ALA A 66 -17.53 23.84 0.50
N LEU A 67 -17.61 23.11 -0.61
CA LEU A 67 -16.45 22.63 -1.36
C LEU A 67 -15.66 23.84 -1.88
N PRO A 68 -14.34 23.94 -1.63
CA PRO A 68 -13.49 24.85 -2.39
C PRO A 68 -13.57 24.46 -3.88
N ALA A 69 -13.52 25.47 -4.75
CA ALA A 69 -13.70 25.34 -6.19
C ALA A 69 -12.88 24.16 -6.77
N PRO A 70 -13.44 23.37 -7.69
CA PRO A 70 -12.78 22.21 -8.24
C PRO A 70 -11.50 22.63 -8.97
N THR A 71 -10.34 22.22 -8.47
CA THR A 71 -9.13 22.17 -9.28
C THR A 71 -9.41 21.26 -10.48
N PRO A 72 -9.05 21.67 -11.72
CA PRO A 72 -9.33 20.86 -12.89
C PRO A 72 -8.68 19.48 -12.71
N ALA A 73 -9.52 18.45 -12.63
CA ALA A 73 -9.08 17.08 -12.49
C ALA A 73 -8.16 16.76 -13.68
N LYS A 74 -6.87 16.47 -13.39
CA LYS A 74 -5.92 16.04 -14.41
C LYS A 74 -6.51 14.82 -15.12
N ALA A 75 -6.84 14.99 -16.40
CA ALA A 75 -7.43 13.95 -17.23
C ALA A 75 -6.54 12.70 -17.17
N THR A 76 -7.06 11.62 -16.60
CA THR A 76 -6.29 10.38 -16.45
C THR A 76 -6.19 9.69 -17.81
N ARG A 77 -5.11 9.94 -18.54
CA ARG A 77 -4.85 9.36 -19.86
C ARG A 77 -4.30 7.93 -19.72
N ARG A 78 -5.17 6.93 -19.53
CA ARG A 78 -4.76 5.51 -19.50
C ARG A 78 -4.85 4.90 -20.91
N ARG A 79 -3.71 4.77 -21.59
CA ARG A 79 -3.56 4.08 -22.88
C ARG A 79 -2.67 2.84 -22.69
N ARG A 80 -2.97 1.72 -23.34
CA ARG A 80 -2.11 0.52 -23.38
C ARG A 80 -1.05 0.74 -24.47
N THR A 81 0.19 1.07 -24.08
CA THR A 81 1.22 1.54 -25.03
C THR A 81 2.51 0.72 -25.01
N GLY A 82 2.52 -0.46 -24.38
CA GLY A 82 3.72 -1.33 -24.33
C GLY A 82 4.88 -0.80 -23.47
N ARG A 83 4.75 0.37 -22.84
CA ARG A 83 5.73 0.96 -21.92
C ARG A 83 5.76 0.16 -20.61
N SER A 84 6.74 -0.74 -20.46
CA SER A 84 6.88 -1.65 -19.32
C SER A 84 8.05 -1.36 -18.39
N ALA A 85 9.07 -0.64 -18.86
CA ALA A 85 10.26 -0.29 -18.09
C ALA A 85 10.11 1.06 -17.38
N GLN A 86 10.60 1.16 -16.14
CA GLN A 86 10.62 2.40 -15.37
C GLN A 86 12.00 3.05 -15.46
N LEU A 87 12.03 4.35 -15.72
CA LEU A 87 13.23 5.18 -15.66
C LEU A 87 13.10 6.16 -14.49
N ASN A 88 13.97 6.04 -13.49
CA ASN A 88 13.96 6.93 -12.33
C ASN A 88 14.94 8.09 -12.55
N LEU A 89 14.42 9.30 -12.65
CA LEU A 89 15.21 10.52 -12.85
C LEU A 89 14.97 11.49 -11.71
N LYS A 90 16.05 12.16 -11.29
CA LYS A 90 15.95 13.35 -10.45
C LYS A 90 16.02 14.57 -11.37
N CYS A 91 14.98 15.39 -11.34
CA CYS A 91 14.87 16.59 -12.16
C CYS A 91 14.63 17.82 -11.26
N ARG A 92 14.99 19.00 -11.74
CA ARG A 92 14.63 20.26 -11.08
C ARG A 92 13.11 20.47 -11.22
N PRO A 93 12.43 21.11 -10.24
CA PRO A 93 10.98 21.37 -10.31
C PRO A 93 10.57 22.12 -11.58
N GLU A 94 11.32 23.15 -11.98
CA GLU A 94 11.10 23.94 -13.19
C GLU A 94 11.08 23.07 -14.46
N THR A 95 12.00 22.11 -14.56
CA THR A 95 12.09 21.20 -15.71
C THR A 95 10.90 20.24 -15.77
N ILE A 96 10.42 19.82 -14.60
CA ILE A 96 9.23 18.95 -14.49
C ILE A 96 8.00 19.69 -15.01
N GLU A 97 7.80 20.94 -14.60
CA GLU A 97 6.68 21.78 -15.04
C GLU A 97 6.71 22.03 -16.55
N GLN A 98 7.88 22.37 -17.10
CA GLN A 98 8.05 22.54 -18.55
C GLN A 98 7.72 21.27 -19.31
N PHE A 99 8.18 20.11 -18.83
CA PHE A 99 7.87 18.83 -19.47
C PHE A 99 6.37 18.51 -19.46
N TYR A 100 5.68 18.78 -18.34
CA TYR A 100 4.23 18.66 -18.28
C TYR A 100 3.52 19.61 -19.25
N ALA A 101 3.93 20.87 -19.32
CA ALA A 101 3.33 21.86 -20.22
C ALA A 101 3.48 21.46 -21.69
N ILE A 102 4.66 20.95 -22.09
CA ILE A 102 4.89 20.44 -23.45
C ILE A 102 3.99 19.24 -23.73
N ALA A 103 3.93 18.27 -22.81
CA ALA A 103 3.09 17.09 -22.98
C ALA A 103 1.61 17.48 -23.12
N ASP A 104 1.10 18.37 -22.27
CA ASP A 104 -0.29 18.79 -22.30
C ASP A 104 -0.64 19.63 -23.54
N ALA A 105 0.26 20.51 -23.99
CA ALA A 105 0.07 21.30 -25.21
C ALA A 105 -0.08 20.42 -26.47
N ASN A 106 0.60 19.27 -26.50
CA ASN A 106 0.52 18.32 -27.61
C ASN A 106 -0.53 17.20 -27.36
N GLY A 107 -1.20 17.19 -26.20
CA GLY A 107 -2.15 16.14 -25.83
C GLY A 107 -1.49 14.79 -25.53
N TRP A 108 -0.19 14.75 -25.26
CA TRP A 108 0.58 13.53 -25.02
C TRP A 108 0.45 13.00 -23.60
N VAL A 109 0.71 11.69 -23.46
CA VAL A 109 1.05 11.09 -22.16
C VAL A 109 2.54 11.26 -21.91
N LEU A 110 2.97 11.36 -20.64
CA LEU A 110 4.39 11.56 -20.29
C LEU A 110 5.35 10.57 -20.96
N GLY A 111 4.96 9.29 -21.06
CA GLY A 111 5.78 8.30 -21.74
C GLY A 111 5.97 8.59 -23.24
N GLU A 112 4.94 9.12 -23.90
CA GLU A 112 5.00 9.49 -25.33
C GLU A 112 5.81 10.78 -25.53
N ALA A 113 5.61 11.76 -24.65
CA ALA A 113 6.43 12.97 -24.64
C ALA A 113 7.92 12.64 -24.44
N PHE A 114 8.23 11.64 -23.60
CA PHE A 114 9.59 11.17 -23.40
C PHE A 114 10.18 10.50 -24.64
N GLU A 115 9.41 9.62 -25.31
CA GLU A 115 9.84 9.00 -26.58
C GLU A 115 10.17 10.06 -27.64
N LYS A 116 9.33 11.11 -27.76
CA LYS A 116 9.58 12.24 -28.66
C LYS A 116 10.81 13.05 -28.28
N ALA A 117 11.05 13.29 -27.00
CA ALA A 117 12.26 13.94 -26.54
C ALA A 117 13.53 13.14 -26.89
N VAL A 118 13.49 11.81 -26.73
CA VAL A 118 14.61 10.92 -27.08
C VAL A 118 14.88 10.94 -28.60
N GLU A 119 13.84 10.93 -29.42
CA GLU A 119 13.96 11.04 -30.88
C GLU A 119 14.65 12.35 -31.29
N LEU A 120 14.19 13.49 -30.74
CA LEU A 120 14.79 14.81 -30.96
C LEU A 120 16.26 14.87 -30.52
N LEU A 121 16.60 14.42 -29.31
CA LEU A 121 17.98 14.38 -28.83
C LEU A 121 18.89 13.52 -29.71
N SER A 122 18.37 12.40 -30.23
CA SER A 122 19.13 11.50 -31.10
C SER A 122 19.46 12.16 -32.44
N GLN A 123 18.47 12.85 -33.04
CA GLN A 123 18.67 13.62 -34.26
C GLN A 123 19.69 14.73 -34.08
N GLU A 124 19.59 15.51 -33.00
CA GLU A 124 20.51 16.59 -32.69
C GLU A 124 21.94 16.08 -32.48
N ASN A 125 22.12 14.99 -31.73
CA ASN A 125 23.43 14.37 -31.52
C ASN A 125 24.05 13.87 -32.83
N ARG A 126 23.25 13.29 -33.74
CA ARG A 126 23.72 12.84 -35.05
C ARG A 126 24.15 14.02 -35.92
N ALA A 127 23.37 15.10 -35.94
CA ALA A 127 23.71 16.33 -36.65
C ALA A 127 25.00 16.97 -36.11
N ARG A 128 25.21 16.94 -34.78
CA ARG A 128 26.41 17.47 -34.13
C ARG A 128 27.66 16.64 -34.43
N LYS A 129 27.56 15.31 -34.47
CA LYS A 129 28.68 14.43 -34.84
C LYS A 129 29.11 14.52 -36.30
N GLY A 130 28.22 14.90 -37.22
CA GLY A 130 28.58 15.14 -38.62
C GLY A 130 29.24 16.49 -38.89
N ARG A 131 29.34 17.37 -37.88
CA ARG A 131 29.92 18.72 -37.97
C ARG A 131 31.32 18.85 -37.35
N GLY A 132 31.82 17.79 -36.71
CA GLY A 132 33.18 17.71 -36.17
C GLY A 132 34.02 16.73 -36.96
#